data_AF-A0A3G6YNU8-F1
#
_entry.id   AF-A0A3G6YNU8-F1
#
_cell.length_a   1.000
_cell.length_b   1.000
_cell.length_c   1.000
_cell.angle_alpha   90.00
_cell.angle_beta   90.00
_cell.angle_gamma   90.00
#
_symmetry.space_group_name_H-M   'P 1'
#
loop_
_entity.id
_entity.type
_entity.pdbx_description
1 polymer ?
#
loop_
_entity_poly.entity_id
_entity_poly.type
_entity_poly.pdbx_seq_one_letter_code
_entity_poly.pdbx_strand_id
1 'polypeptide(L)'
;MALAKVTLRKQGVTVRNIREKRKNILEGLFKKKVSTLDITIFTRQLATMMKAGVPLVQGFEIVAEGLENPAMREVVLGIKGEVEGGSTFASALRKYPQHFDNLFCSLVESGEQSGALETMLDRVAIYKEKSELLKQKIKKAMKYPATVIVVAVVVTIILMVKVVPVFQDLFSSFGADLPAFTQMVVNMSKWMQEYWFIMIIVIGAVIAAFLEAKKRSKKFRDGLDKLTLKLPIFGDLVYKAIIARYSRTLATTFAAGVPLIDALESTAGATNNVIYEEAVMKIREDVATGQQLQFAMRVSNRFPSMAIQMVAIGEESGALDSMLDKVATYYENEVDNAVDGLTSMMEPLIMAILGVLVGGLVIAMYLPIFQMGSVI
;
A
#
# COMPACT_ATOMS: atom_id res chain seq x y z
N MET A 1 21.26 17.41 -32.36
CA MET A 1 22.73 17.31 -32.55
C MET A 1 23.40 18.60 -33.03
N ALA A 2 22.81 19.36 -33.98
CA ALA A 2 23.42 20.59 -34.50
C ALA A 2 23.62 21.68 -33.43
N LEU A 3 22.62 21.93 -32.58
CA LEU A 3 22.72 22.89 -31.47
C LEU A 3 23.80 22.50 -30.44
N ALA A 4 23.90 21.20 -30.09
CA ALA A 4 24.92 20.72 -29.16
C ALA A 4 26.36 20.90 -29.70
N LYS A 5 26.58 20.72 -31.02
CA LYS A 5 27.88 21.02 -31.64
C LYS A 5 28.23 22.50 -31.53
N VAL A 6 27.24 23.39 -31.73
CA VAL A 6 27.43 24.83 -31.65
C VAL A 6 27.79 25.26 -30.22
N THR A 7 27.12 24.71 -29.20
CA THR A 7 27.41 25.01 -27.79
C THR A 7 28.79 24.50 -27.35
N LEU A 8 29.16 23.27 -27.73
CA LEU A 8 30.46 22.70 -27.38
C LEU A 8 31.63 23.42 -28.08
N ARG A 9 31.41 23.92 -29.30
CA ARG A 9 32.40 24.73 -30.03
C ARG A 9 32.59 26.11 -29.40
N LYS A 10 31.53 26.71 -28.84
CA LYS A 10 31.62 27.94 -28.01
C LYS A 10 32.40 27.72 -26.71
N GLN A 11 32.44 26.50 -26.19
CA GLN A 11 33.21 26.12 -25.00
C GLN A 11 34.64 25.67 -25.32
N GLY A 12 35.13 25.86 -26.55
CA GLY A 12 36.49 25.50 -26.96
C GLY A 12 36.73 23.99 -27.15
N VAL A 13 35.68 23.16 -27.10
CA VAL A 13 35.79 21.71 -27.23
C VAL A 13 35.68 21.30 -28.70
N THR A 14 36.73 20.67 -29.23
CA THR A 14 36.73 20.16 -30.61
C THR A 14 36.07 18.78 -30.67
N VAL A 15 34.83 18.74 -31.15
CA VAL A 15 34.00 17.54 -31.13
C VAL A 15 34.42 16.54 -32.24
N ARG A 16 35.06 15.43 -31.86
CA ARG A 16 35.43 14.34 -32.78
C ARG A 16 34.25 13.43 -33.17
N ASN A 17 33.31 13.18 -32.26
CA ASN A 17 32.11 12.38 -32.55
C ASN A 17 30.99 12.75 -31.57
N ILE A 18 29.76 12.96 -32.06
CA ILE A 18 28.56 13.07 -31.21
C ILE A 18 27.69 11.88 -31.56
N ARG A 19 27.48 11.03 -30.56
CA ARG A 19 26.47 9.99 -30.61
C ARG A 19 25.37 10.37 -29.63
N GLU A 20 24.14 10.16 -30.05
CA GLU A 20 23.00 10.21 -29.13
C GLU A 20 23.23 9.14 -28.06
N LYS A 21 23.15 9.49 -26.77
CA LYS A 21 23.23 8.51 -25.68
C LYS A 21 22.08 7.53 -25.93
N ARG A 22 22.39 6.30 -26.39
CA ARG A 22 21.38 5.25 -26.54
C ARG A 22 20.66 5.16 -25.20
N LYS A 23 19.33 5.31 -25.20
CA LYS A 23 18.50 5.04 -24.00
C LYS A 23 18.84 3.63 -23.55
N ASN A 24 19.56 3.50 -22.44
CA ASN A 24 19.84 2.21 -21.85
C ASN A 24 18.49 1.62 -21.44
N ILE A 25 18.06 0.56 -22.12
CA ILE A 25 16.80 -0.15 -21.80
C ILE A 25 16.82 -0.61 -20.32
N LEU A 26 18.01 -0.86 -19.78
CA LEU A 26 18.25 -1.17 -18.36
C LEU A 26 18.06 0.03 -17.42
N GLU A 27 18.34 1.28 -17.83
CA GLU A 27 18.06 2.47 -16.99
C GLU A 27 16.54 2.64 -16.75
N GLY A 28 15.70 2.22 -17.71
CA GLY A 28 14.23 2.25 -17.56
C GLY A 28 13.69 1.19 -16.59
N LEU A 29 14.38 0.06 -16.44
CA LEU A 29 14.01 -1.02 -15.52
C LEU A 29 14.31 -0.69 -14.05
N PHE A 30 15.32 0.16 -13.79
CA PHE A 30 15.72 0.58 -12.45
C PHE A 30 15.31 2.01 -12.07
N LYS A 31 14.54 2.70 -12.92
CA LYS A 31 14.02 4.04 -12.58
C LYS A 31 13.09 3.89 -11.37
N LYS A 32 13.54 4.41 -10.21
CA LYS A 32 12.73 4.45 -8.97
C LYS A 32 11.36 5.06 -9.34
N LYS A 33 10.28 4.38 -9.00
CA LYS A 33 8.93 4.93 -9.17
C LYS A 33 8.73 6.05 -8.15
N VAL A 34 7.93 7.05 -8.49
CA VAL A 34 7.47 8.06 -7.53
C VAL A 34 6.61 7.37 -6.47
N SER A 35 7.00 7.50 -5.20
CA SER A 35 6.26 6.95 -4.07
C SER A 35 5.29 7.99 -3.50
N THR A 36 4.33 7.54 -2.69
CA THR A 36 3.40 8.46 -1.99
C THR A 36 4.15 9.35 -1.00
N LEU A 37 5.21 8.84 -0.37
CA LEU A 37 6.07 9.60 0.52
C LEU A 37 6.82 10.73 -0.21
N ASP A 38 7.30 10.49 -1.43
CA ASP A 38 7.98 11.53 -2.23
C ASP A 38 7.05 12.71 -2.51
N ILE A 39 5.78 12.42 -2.83
CA ILE A 39 4.74 13.44 -3.06
C ILE A 39 4.46 14.20 -1.75
N THR A 40 4.36 13.51 -0.62
CA THR A 40 4.16 14.13 0.70
C THR A 40 5.30 15.09 1.04
N ILE A 41 6.56 14.66 0.86
CA ILE A 41 7.75 15.47 1.12
C ILE A 41 7.78 16.70 0.21
N PHE A 42 7.59 16.52 -1.10
CA PHE A 42 7.48 17.61 -2.07
C PHE A 42 6.42 18.64 -1.63
N THR A 43 5.21 18.17 -1.31
CA THR A 43 4.09 19.03 -0.93
C THR A 43 4.41 19.83 0.33
N ARG A 44 4.95 19.18 1.36
CA ARG A 44 5.33 19.83 2.62
C ARG A 44 6.42 20.86 2.42
N GLN A 45 7.49 20.52 1.70
CA GLN A 45 8.60 21.45 1.45
C GLN A 45 8.13 22.65 0.64
N LEU A 46 7.30 22.44 -0.38
CA LEU A 46 6.74 23.53 -1.18
C LEU A 46 5.83 24.44 -0.32
N ALA A 47 4.98 23.87 0.52
CA ALA A 47 4.15 24.64 1.46
C ALA A 47 5.01 25.50 2.40
N THR A 48 6.11 24.95 2.92
CA THR A 48 7.06 25.70 3.76
C THR A 48 7.73 26.84 3.00
N MET A 49 8.16 26.61 1.76
CA MET A 49 8.77 27.65 0.90
C MET A 49 7.78 28.78 0.61
N MET A 50 6.55 28.43 0.23
CA MET A 50 5.50 29.41 -0.05
C MET A 50 5.16 30.24 1.19
N LYS A 51 5.04 29.59 2.36
CA LYS A 51 4.81 30.28 3.64
C LYS A 51 5.97 31.19 4.06
N ALA A 52 7.18 30.92 3.60
CA ALA A 52 8.35 31.78 3.79
C ALA A 52 8.42 32.94 2.76
N GLY A 53 7.43 33.06 1.86
CA GLY A 53 7.38 34.10 0.84
C GLY A 53 8.28 33.83 -0.38
N VAL A 54 8.81 32.60 -0.52
CA VAL A 54 9.63 32.23 -1.69
C VAL A 54 8.73 32.14 -2.92
N PRO A 55 9.09 32.77 -4.05
CA PRO A 55 8.34 32.65 -5.31
C PRO A 55 8.17 31.19 -5.74
N LEU A 56 6.98 30.83 -6.23
CA LEU A 56 6.60 29.44 -6.54
C LEU A 56 7.62 28.72 -7.45
N VAL A 57 8.06 29.37 -8.52
CA VAL A 57 9.04 28.82 -9.48
C VAL A 57 10.39 28.53 -8.81
N GLN A 58 10.85 29.44 -7.94
CA GLN A 58 12.08 29.24 -7.16
C GLN A 58 11.90 28.15 -6.10
N GLY A 59 10.71 28.06 -5.49
CA GLY A 59 10.34 26.98 -4.59
C GLY A 59 10.46 25.61 -5.25
N PHE A 60 9.98 25.44 -6.50
CA PHE A 60 10.16 24.18 -7.23
C PHE A 60 11.61 23.81 -7.46
N GLU A 61 12.49 24.78 -7.73
CA GLU A 61 13.92 24.54 -7.97
C GLU A 61 14.62 24.06 -6.71
N ILE A 62 14.43 24.76 -5.58
CA ILE A 62 15.01 24.38 -4.29
C ILE A 62 14.52 22.99 -3.86
N VAL A 63 13.21 22.73 -4.00
CA VAL A 63 12.63 21.43 -3.64
C VAL A 63 13.15 20.33 -4.56
N ALA A 64 13.27 20.58 -5.87
CA ALA A 64 13.80 19.61 -6.83
C ALA A 64 15.24 19.19 -6.49
N GLU A 65 16.08 20.12 -6.05
CA GLU A 65 17.46 19.84 -5.61
C GLU A 65 17.50 18.95 -4.35
N GLY A 66 16.60 19.19 -3.39
CA GLY A 66 16.49 18.43 -2.14
C GLY A 66 15.87 17.03 -2.26
N LEU A 67 15.21 16.71 -3.38
CA LEU A 67 14.58 15.40 -3.58
C LEU A 67 15.61 14.30 -3.88
N GLU A 68 15.61 13.23 -3.08
CA GLU A 68 16.48 12.07 -3.29
C GLU A 68 16.05 11.19 -4.48
N ASN A 69 14.75 11.15 -4.79
CA ASN A 69 14.21 10.32 -5.86
C ASN A 69 14.30 11.05 -7.22
N PRO A 70 15.14 10.59 -8.18
CA PRO A 70 15.31 11.27 -9.47
C PRO A 70 14.02 11.33 -10.30
N ALA A 71 13.13 10.34 -10.15
CA ALA A 71 11.85 10.34 -10.87
C ALA A 71 10.90 11.42 -10.33
N MET A 72 10.90 11.66 -9.02
CA MET A 72 10.10 12.76 -8.45
C MET A 72 10.69 14.11 -8.85
N ARG A 73 12.03 14.23 -8.86
CA ARG A 73 12.70 15.44 -9.34
C ARG A 73 12.30 15.79 -10.77
N GLU A 74 12.25 14.81 -11.68
CA GLU A 74 11.81 15.02 -13.07
C GLU A 74 10.35 15.49 -13.16
N VAL A 75 9.46 14.95 -12.31
CA VAL A 75 8.06 15.42 -12.23
C VAL A 75 8.00 16.88 -11.75
N VAL A 76 8.74 17.24 -10.70
CA VAL A 76 8.76 18.61 -10.16
C VAL A 76 9.33 19.60 -11.17
N LEU A 77 10.42 19.25 -11.86
CA LEU A 77 10.99 20.09 -12.91
C LEU A 77 10.07 20.20 -14.13
N GLY A 78 9.32 19.15 -14.45
CA GLY A 78 8.27 19.20 -15.46
C GLY A 78 7.15 20.18 -15.09
N ILE A 79 6.67 20.13 -13.85
CA ILE A 79 5.69 21.08 -13.32
C ILE A 79 6.24 22.51 -13.35
N LYS A 80 7.49 22.71 -12.92
CA LYS A 80 8.18 24.02 -12.99
C LYS A 80 8.13 24.58 -14.41
N GLY A 81 8.54 23.78 -15.41
CA GLY A 81 8.57 24.23 -16.81
C GLY A 81 7.19 24.60 -17.36
N GLU A 82 6.13 23.91 -16.92
CA GLU A 82 4.75 24.24 -17.30
C GLU A 82 4.28 25.57 -16.70
N VAL A 83 4.64 25.83 -15.43
CA VAL A 83 4.31 27.08 -14.74
C VAL A 83 5.13 28.25 -15.29
N GLU A 84 6.42 28.04 -15.57
CA GLU A 84 7.27 29.02 -16.27
C GLU A 84 6.76 29.32 -17.69
N GLY A 85 6.14 28.33 -18.34
CA GLY A 85 5.47 28.46 -19.63
C GLY A 85 4.11 29.19 -19.57
N GLY A 86 3.67 29.61 -18.39
CA GLY A 86 2.44 30.39 -18.19
C GLY A 86 1.20 29.57 -17.82
N SER A 87 1.32 28.25 -17.61
CA SER A 87 0.21 27.45 -17.07
C SER A 87 0.01 27.74 -15.58
N THR A 88 -1.24 27.62 -15.10
CA THR A 88 -1.48 27.62 -13.64
C THR A 88 -0.87 26.38 -13.01
N PHE A 89 -0.50 26.47 -11.73
CA PHE A 89 0.06 25.34 -10.98
C PHE A 89 -0.91 24.16 -10.96
N ALA A 90 -2.20 24.39 -10.73
CA ALA A 90 -3.22 23.34 -10.79
C ALA A 90 -3.27 22.64 -12.15
N SER A 91 -3.17 23.38 -13.25
CA SER A 91 -3.17 22.81 -14.60
C SER A 91 -1.91 21.98 -14.87
N ALA A 92 -0.75 22.43 -14.36
CA ALA A 92 0.50 21.69 -14.44
C ALA A 92 0.43 20.36 -13.66
N LEU A 93 -0.17 20.36 -12.47
CA LEU A 93 -0.37 19.15 -11.66
C LEU A 93 -1.29 18.13 -12.35
N ARG A 94 -2.35 18.60 -13.02
CA ARG A 94 -3.30 17.73 -13.75
C ARG A 94 -2.67 16.95 -14.91
N LYS A 95 -1.49 17.35 -15.40
CA LYS A 95 -0.72 16.56 -16.38
C LYS A 95 -0.11 15.29 -15.79
N TYR A 96 -0.11 15.16 -14.46
CA TYR A 96 0.41 14.01 -13.72
C TYR A 96 -0.68 13.37 -12.82
N PRO A 97 -1.81 12.91 -13.39
CA PRO A 97 -2.95 12.40 -12.63
C PRO A 97 -2.63 11.11 -11.82
N GLN A 98 -1.56 10.41 -12.18
CA GLN A 98 -1.06 9.26 -11.43
C GLN A 98 -0.38 9.63 -10.09
N HIS A 99 -0.08 10.91 -9.87
CA HIS A 99 0.63 11.41 -8.69
C HIS A 99 -0.21 12.40 -7.90
N PHE A 100 -0.97 13.25 -8.58
CA PHE A 100 -1.83 14.26 -7.97
C PHE A 100 -3.29 13.94 -8.27
N ASP A 101 -4.06 13.71 -7.21
CA ASP A 101 -5.49 13.45 -7.31
C ASP A 101 -6.28 14.74 -7.60
N ASN A 102 -7.55 14.58 -7.97
CA ASN A 102 -8.43 15.71 -8.31
C ASN A 102 -8.58 16.69 -7.15
N LEU A 103 -8.63 16.17 -5.92
CA LEU A 103 -8.71 16.97 -4.70
C LEU A 103 -7.49 17.88 -4.57
N PHE A 104 -6.27 17.34 -4.69
CA PHE A 104 -5.02 18.11 -4.63
C PHE A 104 -5.06 19.24 -5.66
N CYS A 105 -5.42 18.91 -6.91
CA CYS A 105 -5.46 19.89 -7.98
C CYS A 105 -6.50 20.99 -7.72
N SER A 106 -7.67 20.63 -7.19
CA SER A 106 -8.78 21.58 -6.92
C SER A 106 -8.46 22.51 -5.75
N LEU A 107 -7.80 22.01 -4.70
CA LEU A 107 -7.35 22.82 -3.58
C LEU A 107 -6.26 23.81 -3.99
N VAL A 108 -5.31 23.37 -4.82
CA VAL A 108 -4.28 24.27 -5.37
C VAL A 108 -4.92 25.32 -6.28
N GLU A 109 -5.87 24.94 -7.14
CA GLU A 109 -6.58 25.87 -8.03
C GLU A 109 -7.34 26.94 -7.26
N SER A 110 -8.08 26.55 -6.22
CA SER A 110 -8.78 27.48 -5.34
C SER A 110 -7.79 28.42 -4.62
N GLY A 111 -6.66 27.89 -4.16
CA GLY A 111 -5.58 28.68 -3.55
C GLY A 111 -4.95 29.69 -4.52
N GLU A 112 -4.71 29.30 -5.78
CA GLU A 112 -4.20 30.20 -6.82
C GLU A 112 -5.20 31.31 -7.15
N GLN A 113 -6.48 30.97 -7.33
CA GLN A 113 -7.53 31.95 -7.67
C GLN A 113 -7.81 32.94 -6.54
N SER A 114 -7.75 32.48 -5.28
CA SER A 114 -8.02 33.30 -4.10
C SER A 114 -6.78 34.03 -3.55
N GLY A 115 -5.60 33.79 -4.12
CA GLY A 115 -4.34 34.30 -3.60
C GLY A 115 -3.91 33.68 -2.26
N ALA A 116 -4.58 32.62 -1.79
CA ALA A 116 -4.31 31.92 -0.55
C ALA A 116 -3.55 30.60 -0.75
N LEU A 117 -2.72 30.52 -1.79
CA LEU A 117 -2.00 29.30 -2.19
C LEU A 117 -1.16 28.71 -1.05
N GLU A 118 -0.51 29.55 -0.24
CA GLU A 118 0.26 29.12 0.93
C GLU A 118 -0.58 28.33 1.95
N THR A 119 -1.80 28.79 2.20
CA THR A 119 -2.71 28.17 3.18
C THR A 119 -3.27 26.87 2.63
N MET A 120 -3.62 26.85 1.34
CA MET A 120 -4.13 25.64 0.69
C MET A 120 -3.04 24.57 0.55
N LEU A 121 -1.80 24.95 0.22
CA LEU A 121 -0.68 24.00 0.19
C LEU A 121 -0.36 23.42 1.57
N ASP A 122 -0.45 24.21 2.64
CA ASP A 122 -0.27 23.70 4.00
C ASP A 122 -1.36 22.67 4.37
N ARG A 123 -2.61 22.95 4.01
CA ARG A 123 -3.74 22.01 4.18
C ARG A 123 -3.53 20.71 3.40
N VAL A 124 -3.12 20.80 2.14
CA VAL A 124 -2.82 19.62 1.31
C VAL A 124 -1.62 18.84 1.86
N ALA A 125 -0.60 19.52 2.37
CA ALA A 125 0.55 18.88 3.00
C ALA A 125 0.14 18.10 4.25
N ILE A 126 -0.65 18.71 5.16
CA ILE A 126 -1.19 18.03 6.35
C ILE A 126 -2.00 16.79 5.94
N TYR A 127 -2.86 16.92 4.93
CA TYR A 127 -3.63 15.81 4.38
C TYR A 127 -2.75 14.65 3.91
N LYS A 128 -1.72 14.94 3.10
CA LYS A 128 -0.81 13.92 2.58
C LYS A 128 0.04 13.28 3.67
N GLU A 129 0.45 14.03 4.68
CA GLU A 129 1.18 13.51 5.84
C GLU A 129 0.34 12.56 6.67
N LYS A 130 -0.87 12.96 7.06
CA LYS A 130 -1.77 12.12 7.85
C LYS A 130 -2.15 10.84 7.10
N SER A 131 -2.43 10.96 5.79
CA SER A 131 -2.75 9.81 4.94
C SER A 131 -1.57 8.84 4.81
N GLU A 132 -0.35 9.34 4.63
CA GLU A 132 0.85 8.52 4.55
C GLU A 132 1.19 7.87 5.90
N LEU A 133 1.04 8.59 7.02
CA LEU A 133 1.21 8.02 8.37
C LEU A 133 0.27 6.85 8.61
N LEU A 134 -1.02 7.00 8.30
CA LEU A 134 -2.01 5.93 8.43
C LEU A 134 -1.65 4.72 7.56
N LYS A 135 -1.26 4.96 6.31
CA LYS A 135 -0.81 3.90 5.40
C LYS A 135 0.44 3.18 5.92
N GLN A 136 1.40 3.92 6.47
CA GLN A 136 2.60 3.35 7.06
C GLN A 136 2.30 2.52 8.29
N LYS A 137 1.37 2.97 9.14
CA LYS A 137 0.88 2.23 10.31
C LYS A 137 0.34 0.86 9.91
N ILE A 138 -0.58 0.84 8.95
CA ILE A 138 -1.16 -0.39 8.39
C ILE A 138 -0.10 -1.27 7.72
N LYS A 139 0.85 -0.67 6.98
CA LYS A 139 1.91 -1.44 6.33
C LYS A 139 2.89 -2.04 7.34
N LYS A 140 3.24 -1.33 8.40
CA LYS A 140 4.11 -1.82 9.48
C LYS A 140 3.45 -2.98 10.21
N ALA A 141 2.18 -2.82 10.56
CA ALA A 141 1.33 -3.85 11.11
C ALA A 141 1.34 -5.16 10.32
N MET A 142 1.19 -5.09 8.99
CA MET A 142 1.15 -6.28 8.12
C MET A 142 2.53 -6.93 7.86
N LYS A 143 3.64 -6.23 8.12
CA LYS A 143 4.99 -6.76 7.85
C LYS A 143 5.37 -7.89 8.79
N TYR A 144 4.99 -7.80 10.06
CA TYR A 144 5.34 -8.83 11.04
C TYR A 144 4.72 -10.19 10.68
N PRO A 145 3.39 -10.30 10.46
CA PRO A 145 2.76 -11.52 9.96
C PRO A 145 3.43 -12.12 8.72
N ALA A 146 3.69 -11.29 7.71
CA ALA A 146 4.30 -11.73 6.47
C ALA A 146 5.72 -12.29 6.69
N THR A 147 6.52 -11.63 7.54
CA THR A 147 7.90 -12.05 7.82
C THR A 147 7.94 -13.42 8.50
N VAL A 148 7.08 -13.65 9.50
CA VAL A 148 7.09 -14.92 10.22
C VAL A 148 6.61 -16.09 9.36
N ILE A 149 5.58 -15.88 8.53
CA ILE A 149 5.11 -16.91 7.58
C ILE A 149 6.22 -17.27 6.59
N VAL A 150 6.94 -16.29 6.06
CA VAL A 150 8.08 -16.53 5.16
C VAL A 150 9.16 -17.36 5.86
N VAL A 151 9.53 -17.01 7.09
CA VAL A 151 10.53 -17.78 7.86
C VAL A 151 10.05 -19.21 8.12
N ALA A 152 8.80 -19.41 8.54
CA ALA A 152 8.25 -20.74 8.79
C ALA A 152 8.26 -21.62 7.53
N VAL A 153 7.88 -21.07 6.38
CA VAL A 153 7.94 -21.77 5.08
C VAL A 153 9.38 -22.13 4.72
N VAL A 154 10.33 -21.20 4.88
CA VAL A 154 11.75 -21.46 4.60
C VAL A 154 12.31 -22.58 5.47
N VAL A 155 12.05 -22.54 6.78
CA VAL A 155 12.48 -23.59 7.72
C VAL A 155 11.89 -24.94 7.33
N THR A 156 10.60 -24.98 6.99
CA THR A 156 9.92 -26.21 6.56
C THR A 156 10.56 -26.78 5.29
N ILE A 157 10.86 -25.94 4.31
CA ILE A 157 11.53 -26.36 3.07
C ILE A 157 12.91 -26.95 3.38
N ILE A 158 13.70 -26.31 4.26
CA ILE A 158 15.03 -26.80 4.65
C ILE A 158 14.92 -28.18 5.32
N LEU A 159 13.99 -28.36 6.26
CA LEU A 159 13.78 -29.65 6.92
C LEU A 159 13.41 -30.75 5.91
N MET A 160 12.49 -30.45 5.00
CA MET A 160 12.06 -31.40 3.97
C MET A 160 13.19 -31.75 2.99
N VAL A 161 13.97 -30.77 2.54
CA VAL A 161 15.00 -30.97 1.50
C VAL A 161 16.31 -31.56 2.06
N LYS A 162 16.65 -31.29 3.33
CA LYS A 162 17.92 -31.71 3.92
C LYS A 162 17.80 -32.79 4.98
N VAL A 163 16.82 -32.71 5.87
CA VAL A 163 16.74 -33.61 7.02
C VAL A 163 16.07 -34.92 6.65
N VAL A 164 14.91 -34.87 6.00
CA VAL A 164 14.15 -36.08 5.59
C VAL A 164 14.99 -37.08 4.77
N PRO A 165 15.73 -36.69 3.71
CA PRO A 165 16.49 -37.66 2.92
C PRO A 165 17.65 -38.30 3.69
N VAL A 166 18.32 -37.58 4.60
CA VAL A 166 19.38 -38.17 5.44
C VAL A 166 18.83 -39.32 6.28
N PHE A 167 17.62 -39.17 6.81
CA PHE A 167 16.94 -40.25 7.55
C PHE A 167 16.46 -41.36 6.64
N GLN A 168 15.97 -41.05 5.43
CA GLN A 168 15.60 -42.07 4.45
C GLN A 168 16.79 -42.97 4.10
N ASP A 169 17.96 -42.39 3.83
CA ASP A 169 19.17 -43.13 3.50
C ASP A 169 19.61 -44.04 4.66
N LEU A 170 19.57 -43.50 5.89
CA LEU A 170 19.82 -44.27 7.10
C LEU A 170 18.90 -45.51 7.18
N PHE A 171 17.59 -45.35 6.99
CA PHE A 171 16.64 -46.49 7.09
C PHE A 171 16.72 -47.47 5.91
N SER A 172 17.02 -46.98 4.71
CA SER A 172 17.20 -47.86 3.54
C SER A 172 18.34 -48.87 3.73
N SER A 173 19.35 -48.53 4.55
CA SER A 173 20.46 -49.41 4.88
C SER A 173 20.08 -50.59 5.80
N PHE A 174 18.93 -50.53 6.47
CA PHE A 174 18.45 -51.58 7.39
C PHE A 174 17.53 -52.62 6.71
N GLY A 175 17.20 -52.45 5.42
CA GLY A 175 16.47 -53.46 4.63
C GLY A 175 14.99 -53.66 4.99
N ALA A 176 14.39 -52.75 5.76
CA ALA A 176 12.98 -52.77 6.13
C ALA A 176 12.17 -51.70 5.37
N ASP A 177 10.94 -52.03 4.97
CA ASP A 177 10.03 -51.08 4.34
C ASP A 177 9.63 -49.98 5.32
N LEU A 178 9.59 -48.74 4.83
CA LEU A 178 9.19 -47.59 5.64
C LEU A 178 7.68 -47.63 5.93
N PRO A 179 7.23 -47.31 7.16
CA PRO A 179 5.82 -47.16 7.47
C PRO A 179 5.14 -46.11 6.56
N ALA A 180 3.85 -46.30 6.27
CA ALA A 180 3.11 -45.50 5.29
C ALA A 180 3.18 -43.98 5.54
N PHE A 181 3.15 -43.53 6.80
CA PHE A 181 3.27 -42.12 7.16
C PHE A 181 4.68 -41.56 6.85
N THR A 182 5.73 -42.30 7.19
CA THR A 182 7.12 -41.95 6.86
C THR A 182 7.35 -41.92 5.35
N GLN A 183 6.80 -42.91 4.64
CA GLN A 183 6.89 -42.98 3.19
C GLN A 183 6.20 -41.79 2.52
N MET A 184 5.05 -41.32 3.04
CA MET A 184 4.37 -40.11 2.55
C MET A 184 5.26 -38.87 2.67
N VAL A 185 5.90 -38.66 3.83
CA VAL A 185 6.80 -37.52 4.07
C VAL A 185 8.03 -37.60 3.18
N VAL A 186 8.61 -38.79 3.02
CA VAL A 186 9.73 -39.05 2.10
C VAL A 186 9.35 -38.75 0.65
N ASN A 187 8.18 -39.21 0.20
CA ASN A 187 7.71 -38.94 -1.16
C ASN A 187 7.50 -37.44 -1.40
N MET A 188 6.94 -36.73 -0.43
CA MET A 188 6.77 -35.28 -0.49
C MET A 188 8.13 -34.56 -0.50
N SER A 189 9.11 -35.05 0.27
CA SER A 189 10.48 -34.55 0.25
C SER A 189 11.16 -34.77 -1.10
N LYS A 190 11.07 -35.98 -1.69
CA LYS A 190 11.61 -36.28 -3.03
C LYS A 190 10.99 -35.36 -4.09
N TRP A 191 9.67 -35.20 -4.06
CA TRP A 191 8.97 -34.27 -4.94
C TRP A 191 9.46 -32.83 -4.74
N MET A 192 9.61 -32.37 -3.49
CA MET A 192 10.15 -31.04 -3.22
C MET A 192 11.60 -30.88 -3.70
N GLN A 193 12.46 -31.89 -3.56
CA GLN A 193 13.86 -31.85 -4.01
C GLN A 193 14.00 -31.86 -5.53
N GLU A 194 13.17 -32.63 -6.23
CA GLU A 194 13.22 -32.73 -7.69
C GLU A 194 12.57 -31.50 -8.36
N TYR A 195 11.45 -31.02 -7.80
CA TYR A 195 10.63 -29.96 -8.39
C TYR A 195 10.80 -28.58 -7.71
N TRP A 196 11.85 -28.35 -6.90
CA TRP A 196 12.00 -27.06 -6.20
C TRP A 196 12.09 -25.85 -7.14
N PHE A 197 12.82 -25.97 -8.25
CA PHE A 197 12.86 -24.93 -9.28
C PHE A 197 11.49 -24.69 -9.91
N ILE A 198 10.73 -25.76 -10.16
CA ILE A 198 9.37 -25.68 -10.71
C ILE A 198 8.43 -25.04 -9.70
N MET A 199 8.54 -25.35 -8.40
CA MET A 199 7.77 -24.68 -7.35
C MET A 199 8.04 -23.17 -7.32
N ILE A 200 9.29 -22.73 -7.43
CA ILE A 200 9.62 -21.30 -7.48
C ILE A 200 9.00 -20.64 -8.72
N ILE A 201 9.10 -21.29 -9.89
CA ILE A 201 8.52 -20.78 -11.13
C ILE A 201 6.99 -20.71 -11.03
N VAL A 202 6.34 -21.74 -10.49
CA VAL A 202 4.88 -21.80 -10.30
C VAL A 202 4.43 -20.73 -9.31
N ILE A 203 5.12 -20.58 -8.17
CA ILE A 203 4.81 -19.53 -7.19
C ILE A 203 4.97 -18.15 -7.84
N GLY A 204 6.06 -17.92 -8.56
CA GLY A 204 6.28 -16.68 -9.31
C GLY A 204 5.19 -16.41 -10.35
N ALA A 205 4.79 -17.43 -11.11
CA ALA A 205 3.74 -17.35 -12.12
C ALA A 205 2.37 -17.11 -11.49
N VAL A 206 2.05 -17.75 -10.37
CA VAL A 206 0.80 -17.54 -9.61
C VAL A 206 0.76 -16.13 -9.05
N ILE A 207 1.85 -15.63 -8.46
CA ILE A 207 1.94 -14.26 -7.98
C ILE A 207 1.78 -13.27 -9.14
N ALA A 208 2.48 -13.48 -10.25
CA ALA A 208 2.38 -12.62 -11.43
C ALA A 208 0.96 -12.63 -12.02
N ALA A 209 0.34 -13.81 -12.17
CA ALA A 209 -1.03 -13.96 -12.65
C ALA A 209 -2.03 -13.31 -11.70
N PHE A 210 -1.85 -13.44 -10.38
CA PHE A 210 -2.67 -12.80 -9.36
C PHE A 210 -2.56 -11.27 -9.42
N LEU A 211 -1.34 -10.74 -9.52
CA LEU A 211 -1.09 -9.30 -9.65
C LEU A 211 -1.67 -8.74 -10.96
N GLU A 212 -1.50 -9.46 -12.06
CA GLU A 212 -2.04 -9.06 -13.37
C GLU A 212 -3.57 -9.15 -13.40
N ALA A 213 -4.16 -10.20 -12.83
CA ALA A 213 -5.61 -10.35 -12.68
C ALA A 213 -6.20 -9.22 -11.83
N LYS A 214 -5.54 -8.87 -10.72
CA LYS A 214 -5.93 -7.73 -9.87
C LYS A 214 -5.87 -6.40 -10.62
N LYS A 215 -4.91 -6.22 -11.53
CA LYS A 215 -4.75 -5.00 -12.32
C LYS A 215 -5.73 -4.91 -13.49
N ARG A 216 -5.97 -6.02 -14.20
CA ARG A 216 -6.79 -6.06 -15.43
C ARG A 216 -8.28 -6.26 -15.17
N SER A 217 -8.65 -7.05 -14.17
CA SER A 217 -10.04 -7.45 -13.95
C SER A 217 -10.65 -6.71 -12.78
N LYS A 218 -11.52 -5.74 -13.08
CA LYS A 218 -12.34 -5.06 -12.08
C LYS A 218 -13.15 -6.07 -11.25
N LYS A 219 -13.81 -7.04 -11.90
CA LYS A 219 -14.60 -8.09 -11.21
C LYS A 219 -13.76 -8.90 -10.21
N PHE A 220 -12.51 -9.25 -10.56
CA PHE A 220 -11.64 -10.01 -9.67
C PHE A 220 -11.21 -9.19 -8.45
N ARG A 221 -10.80 -7.94 -8.68
CA ARG A 221 -10.46 -7.00 -7.61
C ARG A 221 -11.65 -6.77 -6.66
N ASP A 222 -12.82 -6.51 -7.22
CA ASP A 222 -14.04 -6.26 -6.44
C ASP A 222 -14.49 -7.52 -5.66
N GLY A 223 -14.26 -8.72 -6.22
CA GLY A 223 -14.45 -9.99 -5.52
C GLY A 223 -13.48 -10.19 -4.35
N LEU A 224 -12.21 -9.81 -4.52
CA LEU A 224 -11.21 -9.88 -3.46
C LEU A 224 -11.53 -8.92 -2.30
N ASP A 225 -12.01 -7.72 -2.62
CA ASP A 225 -12.44 -6.72 -1.62
C ASP A 225 -13.66 -7.21 -0.81
N LYS A 226 -14.57 -7.95 -1.45
CA LYS A 226 -15.70 -8.61 -0.78
C LYS A 226 -15.26 -9.78 0.10
N LEU A 227 -14.28 -10.55 -0.36
CA LEU A 227 -13.77 -11.70 0.37
C LEU A 227 -12.99 -11.28 1.61
N THR A 228 -12.15 -10.25 1.50
CA THR A 228 -11.33 -9.77 2.63
C THR A 228 -12.16 -9.33 3.83
N LEU A 229 -13.33 -8.71 3.60
CA LEU A 229 -14.27 -8.34 4.67
C LEU A 229 -14.94 -9.54 5.36
N LYS A 230 -14.99 -10.71 4.72
CA LYS A 230 -15.60 -11.93 5.28
C LYS A 230 -14.61 -12.86 5.99
N LEU A 231 -13.31 -12.56 5.93
CA LEU A 231 -12.31 -13.39 6.59
C LEU A 231 -12.39 -13.18 8.11
N PRO A 232 -12.48 -14.25 8.92
CA PRO A 232 -12.72 -14.14 10.37
C PRO A 232 -11.59 -13.41 11.12
N ILE A 233 -10.37 -13.46 10.59
CA ILE A 233 -9.17 -12.88 11.20
C ILE A 233 -8.93 -11.46 10.66
N PHE A 234 -8.99 -11.28 9.34
CA PHE A 234 -8.64 -10.01 8.69
C PHE A 234 -9.84 -9.07 8.47
N GLY A 235 -11.07 -9.56 8.52
CA GLY A 235 -12.27 -8.80 8.18
C GLY A 235 -12.50 -7.62 9.12
N ASP A 236 -12.38 -7.84 10.43
CA ASP A 236 -12.50 -6.77 11.44
C ASP A 236 -11.43 -5.69 11.27
N LEU A 237 -10.17 -6.11 11.07
CA LEU A 237 -9.06 -5.19 10.79
C LEU A 237 -9.33 -4.35 9.54
N VAL A 238 -9.75 -4.99 8.44
CA VAL A 238 -10.05 -4.30 7.18
C VAL A 238 -11.20 -3.31 7.37
N TYR A 239 -12.26 -3.73 8.06
CA TYR A 239 -13.40 -2.86 8.39
C TYR A 239 -12.96 -1.63 9.21
N LYS A 240 -12.26 -1.82 10.33
CA LYS A 240 -11.74 -0.73 11.15
C LYS A 240 -10.82 0.20 10.36
N ALA A 241 -9.97 -0.35 9.50
CA ALA A 241 -9.07 0.41 8.66
C ALA A 241 -9.81 1.22 7.58
N ILE A 242 -10.93 0.71 7.06
CA ILE A 242 -11.78 1.47 6.13
C ILE A 242 -12.43 2.65 6.85
N ILE A 243 -13.02 2.44 8.03
CA ILE A 243 -13.66 3.53 8.80
C ILE A 243 -12.63 4.58 9.24
N ALA A 244 -11.43 4.15 9.65
CA ALA A 244 -10.31 5.05 9.96
C ALA A 244 -9.94 5.92 8.74
N ARG A 245 -9.73 5.31 7.57
CA ARG A 245 -9.40 6.04 6.33
C ARG A 245 -10.52 6.98 5.89
N TYR A 246 -11.76 6.52 5.93
CA TYR A 246 -12.94 7.32 5.63
C TYR A 246 -12.98 8.57 6.51
N SER A 247 -12.96 8.38 7.83
CA SER A 247 -13.10 9.47 8.79
C SER A 247 -11.91 10.42 8.75
N ARG A 248 -10.68 9.88 8.63
CA ARG A 248 -9.45 10.69 8.53
C ARG A 248 -9.45 11.54 7.26
N THR A 249 -9.81 10.94 6.13
CA THR A 249 -9.85 11.65 4.85
C THR A 249 -10.92 12.74 4.92
N LEU A 250 -12.15 12.38 5.26
CA LEU A 250 -13.25 13.34 5.31
C LEU A 250 -13.00 14.48 6.30
N ALA A 251 -12.50 14.19 7.51
CA ALA A 251 -12.11 15.21 8.49
C ALA A 251 -11.08 16.19 7.90
N THR A 252 -10.04 15.66 7.29
CA THR A 252 -8.92 16.50 6.81
C THR A 252 -9.31 17.30 5.58
N THR A 253 -10.07 16.71 4.66
CA THR A 253 -10.57 17.41 3.47
C THR A 253 -11.57 18.49 3.84
N PHE A 254 -12.47 18.22 4.79
CA PHE A 254 -13.45 19.19 5.24
C PHE A 254 -12.81 20.32 6.04
N ALA A 255 -11.86 20.02 6.94
CA ALA A 255 -11.04 21.02 7.62
C ALA A 255 -10.21 21.88 6.66
N ALA A 256 -9.83 21.31 5.50
CA ALA A 256 -9.18 22.03 4.42
C ALA A 256 -10.12 22.98 3.65
N GLY A 257 -11.39 23.10 4.05
CA GLY A 257 -12.38 24.00 3.44
C GLY A 257 -12.95 23.48 2.12
N VAL A 258 -12.76 22.20 1.82
CA VAL A 258 -13.31 21.56 0.62
C VAL A 258 -14.81 21.38 0.80
N PRO A 259 -15.64 21.70 -0.21
CA PRO A 259 -17.07 21.42 -0.16
C PRO A 259 -17.36 19.95 0.17
N LEU A 260 -18.40 19.68 0.96
CA LEU A 260 -18.69 18.33 1.47
C LEU A 260 -18.84 17.28 0.36
N ILE A 261 -19.45 17.65 -0.77
CA ILE A 261 -19.67 16.77 -1.92
C ILE A 261 -18.34 16.31 -2.53
N ASP A 262 -17.39 17.22 -2.71
CA ASP A 262 -16.05 16.93 -3.24
C ASP A 262 -15.20 16.18 -2.22
N ALA A 263 -15.37 16.52 -0.94
CA ALA A 263 -14.72 15.82 0.17
C ALA A 263 -15.18 14.34 0.25
N LEU A 264 -16.48 14.06 0.05
CA LEU A 264 -17.02 12.70 -0.01
C LEU A 264 -16.50 11.93 -1.23
N GLU A 265 -16.38 12.57 -2.39
CA GLU A 265 -15.79 11.96 -3.59
C GLU A 265 -14.33 11.54 -3.36
N SER A 266 -13.52 12.44 -2.77
CA SER A 266 -12.15 12.10 -2.41
C SER A 266 -12.08 11.01 -1.34
N THR A 267 -13.03 11.00 -0.41
CA THR A 267 -13.11 10.01 0.66
C THR A 267 -13.47 8.63 0.12
N ALA A 268 -14.35 8.54 -0.88
CA ALA A 268 -14.72 7.28 -1.54
C ALA A 268 -13.47 6.55 -2.06
N GLY A 269 -12.60 7.26 -2.79
CA GLY A 269 -11.33 6.71 -3.29
C GLY A 269 -10.35 6.30 -2.19
N ALA A 270 -10.41 6.94 -1.01
CA ALA A 270 -9.53 6.64 0.12
C ALA A 270 -9.96 5.40 0.92
N THR A 271 -11.23 4.96 0.81
CA THR A 271 -11.71 3.76 1.52
C THR A 271 -10.95 2.49 1.11
N ASN A 272 -10.42 2.42 -0.13
CA ASN A 272 -9.66 1.30 -0.67
C ASN A 272 -10.39 -0.06 -0.52
N ASN A 273 -11.72 -0.04 -0.69
CA ASN A 273 -12.58 -1.20 -0.76
C ASN A 273 -13.83 -0.85 -1.57
N VAL A 274 -14.11 -1.60 -2.63
CA VAL A 274 -15.20 -1.28 -3.57
C VAL A 274 -16.58 -1.12 -2.90
N ILE A 275 -16.88 -1.89 -1.84
CA ILE A 275 -18.20 -1.84 -1.19
C ILE A 275 -18.39 -0.50 -0.50
N TYR A 276 -17.34 0.01 0.13
CA TYR A 276 -17.37 1.28 0.84
C TYR A 276 -17.22 2.46 -0.11
N GLU A 277 -16.44 2.32 -1.17
CA GLU A 277 -16.36 3.32 -2.24
C GLU A 277 -17.76 3.55 -2.85
N GLU A 278 -18.48 2.49 -3.24
CA GLU A 278 -19.84 2.59 -3.77
C GLU A 278 -20.83 3.17 -2.73
N ALA A 279 -20.71 2.77 -1.46
CA ALA A 279 -21.56 3.30 -0.40
C ALA A 279 -21.34 4.80 -0.16
N VAL A 280 -20.09 5.27 -0.17
CA VAL A 280 -19.75 6.69 -0.01
C VAL A 280 -20.19 7.51 -1.21
N MET A 281 -20.05 6.97 -2.43
CA MET A 281 -20.55 7.63 -3.63
C MET A 281 -22.08 7.78 -3.61
N LYS A 282 -22.80 6.77 -3.11
CA LYS A 282 -24.25 6.90 -2.91
C LYS A 282 -24.61 7.94 -1.84
N ILE A 283 -23.88 7.96 -0.72
CA ILE A 283 -24.05 8.99 0.33
C ILE A 283 -23.82 10.39 -0.25
N ARG A 284 -22.82 10.56 -1.11
CA ARG A 284 -22.56 11.83 -1.82
C ARG A 284 -23.75 12.26 -2.67
N GLU A 285 -24.36 11.33 -3.41
CA GLU A 285 -25.56 11.61 -4.21
C GLU A 285 -26.73 12.04 -3.32
N ASP A 286 -27.00 11.31 -2.23
CA ASP A 286 -28.07 11.62 -1.28
C ASP A 286 -27.85 13.01 -0.65
N VAL A 287 -26.63 13.33 -0.23
CA VAL A 287 -26.27 14.65 0.34
C VAL A 287 -26.38 15.77 -0.70
N ALA A 288 -26.01 15.51 -1.96
CA ALA A 288 -26.16 16.47 -3.05
C ALA A 288 -27.64 16.82 -3.33
N THR A 289 -28.57 15.89 -3.03
CA THR A 289 -30.03 16.16 -3.09
C THR A 289 -30.58 16.87 -1.85
N GLY A 290 -29.73 17.21 -0.88
CA GLY A 290 -30.10 17.94 0.34
C GLY A 290 -30.41 17.06 1.55
N GLN A 291 -30.18 15.74 1.49
CA GLN A 291 -30.28 14.90 2.68
C GLN A 291 -29.13 15.17 3.66
N GLN A 292 -29.40 15.05 4.95
CA GLN A 292 -28.36 15.11 5.98
C GLN A 292 -27.38 13.95 5.84
N LEU A 293 -26.08 14.22 6.02
CA LEU A 293 -25.01 13.22 5.92
C LEU A 293 -25.21 12.07 6.91
N GLN A 294 -25.62 12.39 8.14
CA GLN A 294 -25.99 11.37 9.13
C GLN A 294 -27.01 10.39 8.55
N PHE A 295 -28.11 10.91 7.99
CA PHE A 295 -29.20 10.08 7.51
C PHE A 295 -28.75 9.18 6.36
N ALA A 296 -28.03 9.74 5.38
CA ALA A 296 -27.46 8.97 4.28
C ALA A 296 -26.50 7.86 4.77
N MET A 297 -25.64 8.16 5.74
CA MET A 297 -24.75 7.17 6.36
C MET A 297 -25.54 6.05 7.05
N ARG A 298 -26.63 6.38 7.75
CA ARG A 298 -27.49 5.39 8.43
C ARG A 298 -28.20 4.48 7.44
N VAL A 299 -28.76 5.02 6.36
CA VAL A 299 -29.44 4.25 5.31
C VAL A 299 -28.50 3.24 4.64
N SER A 300 -27.22 3.59 4.50
CA SER A 300 -26.22 2.68 3.93
C SER A 300 -26.01 1.39 4.74
N ASN A 301 -26.28 1.41 6.07
CA ASN A 301 -26.02 0.31 7.00
C ASN A 301 -24.57 -0.24 6.97
N ARG A 302 -23.59 0.58 6.56
CA ARG A 302 -22.17 0.18 6.48
C ARG A 302 -21.29 0.82 7.53
N PHE A 303 -21.76 1.87 8.19
CA PHE A 303 -21.00 2.66 9.15
C PHE A 303 -21.38 2.29 10.59
N PRO A 304 -20.41 2.36 11.51
CA PRO A 304 -20.67 2.10 12.91
C PRO A 304 -21.50 3.22 13.55
N SER A 305 -22.25 2.87 14.60
CA SER A 305 -23.11 3.81 15.33
C SER A 305 -22.35 5.03 15.85
N MET A 306 -21.12 4.84 16.35
CA MET A 306 -20.27 5.93 16.83
C MET A 306 -19.97 6.95 15.71
N ALA A 307 -19.58 6.49 14.52
CA ALA A 307 -19.31 7.40 13.40
C ALA A 307 -20.57 8.18 12.99
N ILE A 308 -21.70 7.48 12.92
CA ILE A 308 -23.01 8.05 12.60
C ILE A 308 -23.44 9.12 13.63
N GLN A 309 -23.22 8.87 14.92
CA GLN A 309 -23.56 9.80 16.01
C GLN A 309 -22.66 11.04 16.00
N MET A 310 -21.35 10.85 15.83
CA MET A 310 -20.39 11.95 15.78
C MET A 310 -20.65 12.86 14.58
N VAL A 311 -21.03 12.29 13.43
CA VAL A 311 -21.46 13.07 12.27
C VAL A 311 -22.72 13.87 12.56
N ALA A 312 -23.71 13.29 13.24
CA ALA A 312 -24.92 14.03 13.60
C ALA A 312 -24.62 15.23 14.51
N ILE A 313 -23.80 15.02 15.55
CA ILE A 313 -23.36 16.10 16.44
C ILE A 313 -22.58 17.16 15.64
N GLY A 314 -21.71 16.73 14.72
CA GLY A 314 -20.91 17.60 13.86
C GLY A 314 -21.73 18.44 12.88
N GLU A 315 -22.76 17.85 12.26
CA GLU A 315 -23.69 18.57 11.38
C GLU A 315 -24.53 19.59 12.16
N GLU A 316 -25.03 19.24 13.34
CA GLU A 316 -25.87 20.13 14.16
C GLU A 316 -25.08 21.30 14.78
N SER A 317 -23.84 21.03 15.20
CA SER A 317 -22.96 22.04 15.81
C SER A 317 -22.07 22.79 14.81
N GLY A 318 -22.05 22.39 13.54
CA GLY A 318 -21.16 22.94 12.52
C GLY A 318 -19.68 22.54 12.68
N ALA A 319 -19.36 21.59 13.57
CA ALA A 319 -18.01 21.16 13.91
C ALA A 319 -17.67 19.74 13.38
N LEU A 320 -18.11 19.44 12.15
CA LEU A 320 -18.01 18.13 11.53
C LEU A 320 -16.57 17.62 11.39
N ASP A 321 -15.63 18.52 11.07
CA ASP A 321 -14.19 18.23 11.03
C ASP A 321 -13.67 17.68 12.36
N SER A 322 -13.98 18.34 13.47
CA SER A 322 -13.51 17.95 14.80
C SER A 322 -14.13 16.61 15.27
N MET A 323 -15.40 16.37 14.90
CA MET A 323 -16.08 15.13 15.25
C MET A 323 -15.57 13.95 14.43
N LEU A 324 -15.34 14.15 13.12
CA LEU A 324 -14.73 13.14 12.27
C LEU A 324 -13.27 12.85 12.65
N ASP A 325 -12.51 13.84 13.11
CA ASP A 325 -11.14 13.66 13.62
C ASP A 325 -11.09 12.74 14.85
N LYS A 326 -12.07 12.88 15.76
CA LYS A 326 -12.23 11.97 16.90
C LYS A 326 -12.58 10.55 16.46
N VAL A 327 -13.49 10.39 15.49
CA VAL A 327 -13.82 9.07 14.92
C VAL A 327 -12.59 8.45 14.25
N ALA A 328 -11.84 9.24 13.47
CA ALA A 328 -10.61 8.81 12.82
C ALA A 328 -9.61 8.30 13.85
N THR A 329 -9.31 9.11 14.88
CA THR A 329 -8.35 8.76 15.93
C THR A 329 -8.77 7.51 16.70
N TYR A 330 -10.06 7.37 17.01
CA TYR A 330 -10.59 6.16 17.66
C TYR A 330 -10.39 4.92 16.78
N TYR A 331 -10.78 4.95 15.51
CA TYR A 331 -10.62 3.80 14.63
C TYR A 331 -9.17 3.53 14.23
N GLU A 332 -8.30 4.54 14.21
CA GLU A 332 -6.86 4.38 14.05
C GLU A 332 -6.23 3.63 15.23
N ASN A 333 -6.74 3.82 16.45
CA ASN A 333 -6.32 3.06 17.62
C ASN A 333 -6.93 1.65 17.60
N GLU A 334 -8.19 1.50 17.18
CA GLU A 334 -8.79 0.18 16.99
C GLU A 334 -8.08 -0.66 15.92
N VAL A 335 -7.52 -0.02 14.89
CA VAL A 335 -6.65 -0.68 13.91
C VAL A 335 -5.38 -1.18 14.59
N ASP A 336 -4.72 -0.39 15.44
CA ASP A 336 -3.53 -0.83 16.18
C ASP A 336 -3.85 -2.01 17.10
N ASN A 337 -4.92 -1.90 17.88
CA ASN A 337 -5.36 -2.97 18.78
C ASN A 337 -5.66 -4.26 18.03
N ALA A 338 -6.31 -4.16 16.86
CA ALA A 338 -6.58 -5.31 16.01
C ALA A 338 -5.29 -5.93 15.47
N VAL A 339 -4.30 -5.11 15.10
CA VAL A 339 -2.99 -5.58 14.63
C VAL A 339 -2.22 -6.29 15.75
N ASP A 340 -2.22 -5.74 16.96
CA ASP A 340 -1.56 -6.35 18.10
C ASP A 340 -2.23 -7.68 18.45
N GLY A 341 -3.57 -7.72 18.46
CA GLY A 341 -4.33 -8.96 18.64
C GLY A 341 -4.02 -10.02 17.58
N LEU A 342 -3.91 -9.62 16.30
CA LEU A 342 -3.50 -10.52 15.23
C LEU A 342 -2.09 -11.08 15.46
N THR A 343 -1.17 -10.22 15.90
CA THR A 343 0.21 -10.59 16.21
C THR A 343 0.24 -11.61 17.35
N SER A 344 -0.51 -11.38 18.44
CA SER A 344 -0.61 -12.31 19.56
C SER A 344 -1.29 -13.63 19.20
N MET A 345 -2.27 -13.64 18.30
CA MET A 345 -2.91 -14.87 17.82
C MET A 345 -2.01 -15.67 16.87
N MET A 346 -1.11 -15.01 16.16
CA MET A 346 -0.18 -15.68 15.26
C MET A 346 0.81 -16.55 16.01
N GLU A 347 1.28 -16.13 17.19
CA GLU A 347 2.28 -16.89 17.95
C GLU A 347 1.80 -18.31 18.31
N PRO A 348 0.60 -18.54 18.90
CA PRO A 348 0.03 -19.88 19.08
C PRO A 348 -0.16 -20.64 17.78
N LEU A 349 -0.57 -19.97 16.70
CA LEU A 349 -0.79 -20.63 15.40
C LEU A 349 0.53 -21.10 14.79
N ILE A 350 1.60 -20.31 14.91
CA ILE A 350 2.95 -20.69 14.50
C ILE A 350 3.46 -21.83 15.37
N MET A 351 3.31 -21.77 16.69
CA MET A 351 3.69 -22.85 17.60
C MET A 351 2.92 -24.14 17.28
N ALA A 352 1.63 -24.06 16.95
CA ALA A 352 0.85 -25.20 16.52
C ALA A 352 1.34 -25.76 15.18
N ILE A 353 1.57 -24.92 14.17
CA ILE A 353 2.08 -25.35 12.86
C ILE A 353 3.48 -25.97 13.00
N LEU A 354 4.40 -25.32 13.70
CA LEU A 354 5.74 -25.84 13.94
C LEU A 354 5.70 -27.11 14.78
N GLY A 355 4.83 -27.17 15.79
CA GLY A 355 4.62 -28.37 16.61
C GLY A 355 4.11 -29.55 15.77
N VAL A 356 3.14 -29.32 14.88
CA VAL A 356 2.64 -30.35 13.96
C VAL A 356 3.69 -30.73 12.92
N LEU A 357 4.43 -29.78 12.36
CA LEU A 357 5.46 -30.03 11.36
C LEU A 357 6.66 -30.77 11.95
N VAL A 358 7.25 -30.24 13.02
CA VAL A 358 8.40 -30.85 13.70
C VAL A 358 7.99 -32.13 14.40
N GLY A 359 6.86 -32.14 15.12
CA GLY A 359 6.35 -33.33 15.78
C GLY A 359 5.97 -34.42 14.78
N GLY A 360 5.30 -34.06 13.69
CA GLY A 360 4.99 -34.98 12.59
C GLY A 360 6.26 -35.53 11.93
N LEU A 361 7.28 -34.70 11.73
CA LEU A 361 8.58 -35.13 11.22
C LEU A 361 9.28 -36.09 12.19
N VAL A 362 9.30 -35.78 13.48
CA VAL A 362 9.88 -36.63 14.51
C VAL A 362 9.14 -37.98 14.55
N ILE A 363 7.81 -37.98 14.59
CA ILE A 363 7.02 -39.23 14.54
C ILE A 363 7.35 -40.02 13.27
N ALA A 364 7.38 -39.38 12.10
CA ALA A 364 7.73 -40.03 10.85
C ALA A 364 9.14 -40.65 10.90
N MET A 365 10.09 -40.01 11.58
CA MET A 365 11.45 -40.51 11.70
C MET A 365 11.64 -41.60 12.77
N TYR A 366 10.87 -41.58 13.85
CA TYR A 366 11.01 -42.55 14.95
C TYR A 366 10.11 -43.79 14.77
N LEU A 367 9.01 -43.69 14.03
CA LEU A 367 8.10 -44.81 13.78
C LEU A 367 8.81 -46.05 13.17
N PRO A 368 9.71 -45.92 12.19
CA PRO A 368 10.49 -47.06 11.67
C PRO A 368 11.36 -47.72 12.74
N ILE A 369 11.96 -46.94 13.65
CA ILE A 369 12.80 -47.45 14.75
C ILE A 369 12.00 -48.39 15.66
N PHE A 370 10.78 -47.99 16.03
CA PHE A 370 9.90 -48.82 16.86
C PHE A 370 9.46 -50.11 16.16
N GLN A 371 9.17 -50.05 14.86
CA GLN A 371 8.80 -51.25 14.09
C GLN A 371 9.98 -52.22 13.97
N MET A 372 11.20 -51.74 13.75
CA MET A 372 12.39 -52.59 13.73
C MET A 372 12.65 -53.27 15.09
N GLY A 373 12.37 -52.59 16.21
CA GLY A 373 12.47 -53.18 17.54
C GLY A 373 11.43 -54.26 17.86
N SER A 374 10.37 -54.40 17.05
CA SER A 374 9.33 -55.43 17.20
C SER A 374 9.53 -56.65 16.31
N VAL A 375 10.53 -56.62 15.41
CA VAL A 375 10.85 -57.69 14.43
C VAL A 375 12.04 -58.55 14.90
N ILE A 376 12.61 -58.28 16.08
CA ILE A 376 13.67 -59.07 16.72
C ILE A 376 13.11 -59.80 17.94
#